data_AF-A0AAE1Z4M4-F1
#
_entry.id   AF-A0AAE1Z4M4-F1
#
_cell.length_a   1.000
_cell.length_b   1.000
_cell.length_c   1.000
_cell.angle_alpha   90.00
_cell.angle_beta   90.00
_cell.angle_gamma   90.00
#
_symmetry.space_group_name_H-M   'P 1'
#
loop_
_entity.id
_entity.type
_entity.pdbx_description
1 polymer ?
#
loop_
_entity_poly.entity_id
_entity_poly.type
_entity_poly.pdbx_seq_one_letter_code
_entity_poly.pdbx_strand_id
1 'polypeptide(L)' 'MFYIEIGKENCFERILSRFGRKCIYVVIGDGKEEEDAAKQFHWPFWRMNTHSDLIALNHALDLGYL' A
#
# COMPACT_ATOMS: atom_id res chain seq x y z
N MET A 1 28.86 2.27 -9.06
CA MET A 1 27.53 2.06 -9.67
C MET A 1 26.52 2.04 -8.54
N PHE A 2 25.98 3.20 -8.18
CA PHE A 2 24.95 3.30 -7.15
C PHE A 2 23.63 2.81 -7.77
N TYR A 3 23.17 1.62 -7.38
CA TYR A 3 21.76 1.26 -7.59
C TYR A 3 20.95 2.24 -6.74
N ILE A 4 20.29 3.22 -7.36
CA ILE A 4 19.30 4.03 -6.68
C ILE A 4 18.15 3.08 -6.35
N GLU A 5 18.10 2.66 -5.09
CA GLU A 5 16.93 2.03 -4.50
C GLU A 5 15.82 3.08 -4.55
N ILE A 6 14.89 2.91 -5.50
CA ILE A 6 13.74 3.81 -5.62
C ILE A 6 12.86 3.50 -4.41
N GLY A 7 12.97 4.32 -3.36
CA GLY A 7 12.16 4.18 -2.15
C GLY A 7 10.65 4.11 -2.45
N LYS A 8 9.88 3.51 -1.54
CA LYS A 8 8.45 3.23 -1.73
C LYS A 8 7.64 4.49 -2.06
N GLU A 9 7.99 5.64 -1.48
CA GLU A 9 7.38 6.94 -1.78
C GLU A 9 7.45 7.29 -3.28
N ASN A 10 8.65 7.21 -3.90
CA ASN A 10 8.82 7.47 -5.33
C ASN A 10 8.03 6.47 -6.19
N CYS A 11 7.90 5.22 -5.73
CA CYS A 11 7.03 4.25 -6.39
C CYS A 11 5.55 4.66 -6.29
N PHE A 12 5.11 5.16 -5.13
CA PHE A 12 3.74 5.61 -4.90
C PHE A 12 3.41 6.86 -5.72
N GLU A 13 4.33 7.81 -5.88
CA GLU A 13 4.15 8.95 -6.79
C GLU A 13 3.91 8.49 -8.23
N ARG A 14 4.66 7.49 -8.69
CA ARG A 14 4.50 6.94 -10.05
C ARG A 14 3.15 6.27 -10.23
N ILE A 15 2.67 5.56 -9.21
CA ILE A 15 1.32 4.96 -9.18
C ILE A 15 0.26 6.06 -9.24
N LEU A 16 0.36 7.08 -8.38
CA LEU A 16 -0.57 8.21 -8.34
C LEU A 16 -0.59 8.98 -9.66
N SER A 17 0.57 9.20 -10.27
CA SER A 17 0.71 9.86 -11.57
C SER A 17 0.05 9.06 -12.69
N ARG A 18 0.13 7.73 -12.63
CA ARG A 18 -0.44 6.82 -13.63
C ARG A 18 -1.96 6.69 -13.53
N PHE A 19 -2.50 6.53 -12.33
CA PHE A 19 -3.94 6.23 -12.13
C PHE A 19 -4.77 7.47 -11.73
N GLY A 20 -4.12 8.53 -11.24
CA GLY A 20 -4.75 9.79 -10.90
C GLY A 20 -5.37 9.84 -9.50
N ARG A 21 -5.76 11.03 -9.06
CA ARG A 21 -6.20 11.28 -7.66
C ARG A 21 -7.61 10.81 -7.32
N LYS A 22 -8.38 10.30 -8.30
CA LYS A 22 -9.77 9.86 -8.08
C LYS A 22 -9.88 8.41 -7.60
N CYS A 23 -8.79 7.64 -7.65
CA CYS A 23 -8.76 6.27 -7.14
C CYS A 23 -8.68 6.27 -5.61
N ILE A 24 -9.23 5.22 -5.02
CA ILE A 24 -8.97 4.86 -3.62
C ILE A 24 -7.74 3.95 -3.64
N TYR A 25 -6.70 4.34 -2.91
CA TYR A 25 -5.45 3.59 -2.80
C TYR A 25 -5.39 2.91 -1.44
N VAL A 26 -5.12 1.62 -1.43
CA VAL A 26 -4.88 0.85 -0.20
C VAL A 26 -3.53 0.17 -0.35
N VAL A 27 -2.63 0.43 0.60
CA VAL A 27 -1.30 -0.18 0.64
C VAL A 27 -1.37 -1.43 1.50
N ILE A 28 -0.83 -2.55 1.03
CA ILE A 28 -0.81 -3.83 1.74
C ILE A 28 0.64 -4.26 1.90
N GLY A 29 1.08 -4.59 3.11
CA GLY A 29 2.45 -5.02 3.37
C GLY A 29 2.75 -5.29 4.85
N ASP A 30 3.96 -5.76 5.13
CA ASP A 30 4.44 -6.14 6.46
C ASP A 30 5.55 -5.21 6.98
N GLY A 31 6.25 -4.53 6.07
CA GLY A 31 7.38 -3.67 6.34
C GLY A 31 7.02 -2.26 6.82
N LYS A 32 8.01 -1.61 7.42
CA LYS A 32 7.90 -0.23 7.93
C LYS A 32 7.96 0.80 6.80
N GLU A 33 8.74 0.55 5.75
CA GLU A 33 8.93 1.50 4.65
C GLU A 33 7.64 1.78 3.89
N GLU A 34 6.87 0.73 3.56
CA GLU A 34 5.58 0.88 2.90
C GLU A 34 4.52 1.49 3.82
N GLU A 35 4.55 1.24 5.13
CA GLU A 35 3.63 1.88 6.07
C GLU A 35 3.93 3.39 6.21
N ASP A 36 5.20 3.76 6.34
CA ASP A 36 5.61 5.16 6.44
C ASP A 36 5.33 5.91 5.14
N ALA A 37 5.56 5.29 3.98
CA ALA A 37 5.16 5.84 2.69
C ALA A 37 3.63 5.99 2.60
N ALA A 38 2.84 4.98 3.00
CA ALA A 38 1.38 5.06 2.96
C ALA A 38 0.86 6.23 3.81
N LYS A 39 1.45 6.47 4.98
CA LYS A 39 1.12 7.60 5.86
C LYS A 39 1.37 8.95 5.19
N GLN A 40 2.48 9.12 4.49
CA GLN A 40 2.79 10.38 3.78
C GLN A 40 1.79 10.69 2.66
N PHE A 41 1.31 9.66 1.97
CA PHE A 41 0.31 9.81 0.90
C PHE A 41 -1.13 9.84 1.44
N HIS A 42 -1.32 9.70 2.75
CA HIS A 42 -2.61 9.53 3.40
C HIS A 42 -3.43 8.37 2.81
N TRP A 43 -2.75 7.30 2.43
CA TRP A 43 -3.38 6.08 1.94
C TRP A 43 -3.56 5.09 3.09
N PRO A 44 -4.74 4.47 3.24
CA PRO A 44 -4.94 3.36 4.16
C PRO A 44 -3.86 2.28 4.01
N PHE A 45 -3.42 1.71 5.14
CA PHE A 45 -2.44 0.64 5.18
C PHE A 45 -3.03 -0.61 5.83
N TRP A 46 -3.00 -1.73 5.12
CA TRP A 46 -3.37 -3.05 5.63
C TRP A 46 -2.10 -3.83 5.99
N ARG A 47 -1.84 -3.94 7.29
CA ARG A 47 -0.66 -4.64 7.83
C ARG A 47 -0.83 -6.16 7.73
N MET A 48 0.18 -6.83 7.18
CA MET A 48 0.24 -8.28 7.06
C MET A 48 1.32 -8.82 7.99
N ASN A 49 0.97 -9.47 9.09
CA ASN A 49 1.96 -10.10 9.98
C ASN A 49 1.85 -11.63 9.98
N THR A 50 0.66 -12.15 9.71
CA THR A 50 0.31 -13.57 9.83
C THR A 50 -0.62 -14.00 8.70
N HIS A 51 -0.81 -15.31 8.57
CA HIS A 51 -1.77 -15.86 7.60
C HIS A 51 -3.22 -15.41 7.88
N SER A 52 -3.57 -15.15 9.14
CA SER A 52 -4.90 -14.65 9.51
C SER A 52 -5.21 -13.28 8.93
N ASP A 53 -4.20 -12.43 8.73
CA ASP A 53 -4.38 -11.10 8.13
C ASP A 53 -4.77 -11.20 6.64
N LEU A 54 -4.30 -12.24 5.94
CA LEU A 54 -4.69 -12.53 4.57
C LEU A 54 -6.14 -13.00 4.48
N ILE A 55 -6.57 -13.84 5.43
CA ILE A 55 -7.96 -14.31 5.51
C ILE A 55 -8.89 -13.11 5.79
N ALA A 56 -8.51 -12.23 6.73
CA ALA A 56 -9.27 -11.02 7.03
C ALA A 56 -9.35 -10.07 5.82
N LEU A 57 -8.26 -9.91 5.07
CA LEU A 57 -8.23 -9.12 3.84
C LEU A 57 -9.18 -9.70 2.79
N ASN A 58 -9.11 -11.01 2.55
CA ASN A 58 -9.96 -11.69 1.58
C ASN A 58 -11.44 -11.54 1.95
N HIS A 59 -11.79 -11.72 3.23
CA HIS A 59 -13.15 -11.53 3.71
C HIS A 59 -13.63 -10.06 3.55
N ALA A 60 -12.76 -9.07 3.78
CA ALA A 60 -13.11 -7.66 3.57
C ALA A 60 -13.39 -7.35 2.09
N LEU A 61 -12.66 -7.96 1.16
CA LEU A 61 -12.89 -7.84 -0.27
C LEU A 61 -14.22 -8.48 -0.68
N ASP A 62 -14.54 -9.67 -0.17
CA ASP A 62 -15.81 -10.37 -0.46
C ASP A 62 -17.03 -9.57 -0.01
N LEU A 63 -16.90 -8.80 1.07
CA LEU A 63 -17.94 -7.91 1.59
C LEU A 63 -17.98 -6.53 0.93
N GLY A 64 -17.02 -6.20 0.06
CA GLY A 64 -16.93 -4.89 -0.60
C GLY A 64 -16.54 -3.74 0.35
N TYR A 65 -15.77 -4.03 1.40
CA TYR A 65 -15.26 -3.01 2.35
C TYR A 65 -13.98 -2.32 1.89
N LEU A 66 -13.39 -2.77 0.77
CA LEU A 66 -12.19 -2.21 0.15
C LEU A 66 -12.43 -1.88 -1.32
#